data_AF-N4UPL9-F1
#
_entry.id   AF-N4UPL9-F1
#
_cell.length_a   1.000
_cell.length_b   1.000
_cell.length_c   1.000
_cell.angle_alpha   90.00
_cell.angle_beta   90.00
_cell.angle_gamma   90.00
#
_symmetry.space_group_name_H-M   'P 1'
#
loop_
_entity.id
_entity.type
_entity.pdbx_description
1 polymer ?
#
loop_
_entity_poly.entity_id
_entity_poly.type
_entity_poly.pdbx_seq_one_letter_code
_entity_poly.pdbx_strand_id
1 'polypeptide(L)'
;MGGATQKTDPGFEEDVAIDEFIGHRVDTKNSTVDIHVKWQDGETTWESEWSLQEKVPSLVFKYWEKLNGRYAATNLDTYHVFKILKRALASLLSHDVAPVEYQGSSGPMKSLT
;
A
#
# COMPACT_ATOMS: atom_id res chain seq x y z
N MET A 1 7.24 28.01 23.16
CA MET A 1 6.14 27.82 22.19
C MET A 1 6.69 26.98 21.05
N GLY A 2 6.43 25.67 21.07
CA GLY A 2 6.86 24.76 20.02
C GLY A 2 5.87 24.78 18.86
N GLY A 3 6.38 24.97 17.64
CA GLY A 3 5.65 24.71 16.40
C GLY A 3 6.42 23.64 15.64
N ALA A 4 5.93 22.40 15.70
CA ALA A 4 6.46 21.30 14.93
C ALA A 4 6.11 21.52 13.45
N THR A 5 7.09 21.91 12.64
CA THR A 5 6.98 21.80 11.19
C THR A 5 7.07 20.32 10.83
N GLN A 6 5.93 19.82 10.35
CA GLN A 6 5.75 18.48 9.82
C GLN A 6 6.77 18.22 8.72
N LYS A 7 7.42 17.06 8.77
CA LYS A 7 8.32 16.58 7.73
C LYS A 7 7.50 16.25 6.48
N THR A 8 7.48 17.16 5.52
CA THR A 8 7.08 16.87 4.15
C THR A 8 8.13 15.95 3.54
N ASP A 9 7.74 14.71 3.27
CA ASP A 9 8.53 13.76 2.49
C ASP A 9 8.65 14.31 1.04
N PRO A 10 9.86 14.54 0.51
CA PRO A 10 10.03 15.17 -0.80
C PRO A 10 10.05 14.08 -1.88
N GLY A 11 8.98 13.96 -2.67
CA GLY A 11 9.02 13.02 -3.79
C GLY A 11 7.72 12.72 -4.52
N PHE A 12 6.68 13.54 -4.38
CA PHE A 12 5.57 13.52 -5.33
C PHE A 12 5.62 14.84 -6.08
N GLU A 13 6.01 14.75 -7.35
CA GLU A 13 6.09 15.89 -8.27
C GLU A 13 4.74 16.64 -8.30
N GLU A 14 4.84 17.95 -8.47
CA GLU A 14 3.78 18.94 -8.47
C GLU A 14 2.50 18.45 -9.19
N ASP A 15 1.40 18.41 -8.43
CA ASP A 15 0.00 18.54 -8.83
C ASP A 15 -0.33 18.16 -10.27
N VAL A 16 -0.32 16.86 -10.58
CA VAL A 16 -0.94 16.34 -11.80
C VAL A 16 -2.43 16.68 -11.78
N ALA A 17 -2.83 17.70 -12.54
CA ALA A 17 -4.17 18.29 -12.56
C ALA A 17 -5.19 17.42 -13.32
N ILE A 18 -5.46 16.24 -12.78
CA ILE A 18 -6.54 15.36 -13.26
C ILE A 18 -7.87 15.85 -12.67
N ASP A 19 -8.88 16.00 -13.53
CA ASP A 19 -10.27 16.24 -13.12
C ASP A 19 -10.94 14.92 -12.74
N GLU A 20 -11.00 13.97 -13.68
CA GLU A 20 -11.68 12.69 -13.48
C GLU A 20 -11.14 11.56 -14.36
N PHE A 21 -11.26 10.32 -13.89
CA PHE A 21 -11.14 9.12 -14.73
C PHE A 21 -12.52 8.73 -15.25
N ILE A 22 -12.71 8.89 -16.56
CA ILE A 22 -14.02 8.81 -17.22
C ILE A 22 -14.26 7.47 -17.94
N GLY A 23 -13.25 6.60 -18.00
CA GLY A 23 -13.37 5.31 -18.66
C GLY A 23 -12.08 4.48 -18.60
N HIS A 24 -12.16 3.24 -19.08
CA HIS A 24 -11.00 2.36 -19.22
C HIS A 24 -11.17 1.43 -20.43
N ARG A 25 -10.05 0.92 -20.92
CA ARG A 25 -10.01 -0.15 -21.93
C ARG A 25 -9.00 -1.21 -21.50
N VAL A 26 -9.31 -2.46 -21.84
CA VAL A 26 -8.50 -3.62 -21.48
C VAL A 26 -7.91 -4.24 -22.73
N ASP A 27 -6.59 -4.37 -22.77
CA ASP A 27 -5.91 -5.23 -23.73
C ASP A 27 -5.70 -6.60 -23.09
N THR A 28 -6.59 -7.54 -23.41
CA THR A 28 -6.52 -8.91 -22.86
C THR A 28 -5.36 -9.72 -23.39
N LYS A 29 -4.75 -9.33 -24.52
CA LYS A 29 -3.60 -10.06 -25.08
C LYS A 29 -2.32 -9.75 -24.31
N ASN A 30 -2.17 -8.49 -23.93
CA ASN A 30 -1.01 -8.00 -23.18
C ASN A 30 -1.29 -7.87 -21.68
N SER A 31 -2.52 -8.13 -21.24
CA SER A 31 -3.01 -7.94 -19.87
C SER A 31 -2.76 -6.53 -19.33
N THR A 32 -2.85 -5.52 -20.20
CA THR A 32 -2.67 -4.11 -19.85
C THR A 32 -4.01 -3.38 -19.84
N VAL A 33 -4.03 -2.25 -19.14
CA VAL A 33 -5.19 -1.39 -19.01
C VAL A 33 -4.75 0.04 -19.26
N ASP A 34 -5.51 0.76 -20.08
CA ASP A 34 -5.41 2.21 -20.19
C ASP A 34 -6.68 2.83 -19.60
N ILE A 35 -6.51 3.97 -18.93
CA ILE A 35 -7.59 4.75 -18.34
C ILE A 35 -7.77 6.02 -19.18
N HIS A 36 -9.02 6.36 -19.45
CA HIS A 36 -9.39 7.61 -20.11
C HIS A 36 -9.43 8.70 -19.05
N VAL A 37 -8.48 9.62 -19.15
CA VAL A 37 -8.29 10.72 -18.21
C VAL A 37 -8.93 11.96 -18.79
N LYS A 38 -9.70 12.67 -17.97
CA LYS A 38 -10.13 14.04 -18.21
C LYS A 38 -9.28 14.98 -17.34
N TRP A 39 -8.65 15.95 -17.99
CA TRP A 39 -7.80 16.95 -17.36
C TRP A 39 -8.62 18.18 -16.96
N GLN A 40 -8.10 19.02 -16.05
CA GLN A 40 -8.83 20.21 -15.57
C GLN A 40 -9.10 21.26 -16.66
N ASP A 41 -8.30 21.29 -17.72
CA ASP A 41 -8.52 22.13 -18.91
C ASP A 41 -9.63 21.59 -19.83
N GLY A 42 -10.16 20.39 -19.55
CA GLY A 42 -11.20 19.71 -20.31
C GLY A 42 -10.68 18.81 -21.43
N GLU A 43 -9.36 18.77 -21.68
CA GLU A 43 -8.80 17.80 -22.60
C GLU A 43 -8.94 16.37 -22.05
N THR A 44 -8.88 15.39 -22.95
CA THR A 44 -8.89 13.98 -22.54
C THR A 44 -7.82 13.17 -23.26
N THR A 45 -7.10 12.34 -22.51
CA THR A 45 -6.08 11.43 -23.07
C THR A 45 -6.26 10.01 -22.53
N TRP A 46 -5.67 9.05 -23.24
CA TRP A 46 -5.56 7.68 -22.76
C TRP A 46 -4.18 7.50 -22.13
N GLU A 47 -4.15 7.28 -20.82
CA GLU A 47 -2.92 7.05 -20.07
C GLU A 47 -2.89 5.59 -19.61
N SER A 48 -1.69 5.00 -19.57
CA SER A 48 -1.55 3.65 -19.03
C SER A 48 -1.93 3.62 -17.54
N GLU A 49 -2.62 2.57 -17.09
CA GLU A 49 -2.89 2.36 -15.66
C GLU A 49 -1.57 2.39 -14.87
N TRP A 50 -0.51 1.81 -15.43
CA TRP A 50 0.82 1.76 -14.85
C TRP A 50 1.37 3.16 -14.53
N SER A 51 1.40 4.07 -15.51
CA SER A 51 1.89 5.44 -15.31
C SER A 51 1.02 6.23 -14.32
N LEU A 52 -0.29 6.00 -14.33
CA LEU A 52 -1.21 6.66 -13.40
C LEU A 52 -1.05 6.16 -11.96
N GLN A 53 -0.71 4.90 -11.76
CA GLN A 53 -0.45 4.39 -10.41
C GLN A 53 0.85 4.92 -9.80
N GLU A 54 1.86 5.23 -10.61
CA GLU A 54 3.07 5.90 -10.12
C GLU A 54 2.80 7.35 -9.72
N LYS A 55 1.99 8.07 -10.52
CA LYS A 55 1.71 9.50 -10.33
C LYS A 55 0.61 9.77 -9.30
N VAL A 56 -0.52 9.09 -9.41
CA VAL A 56 -1.76 9.36 -8.66
C VAL A 56 -2.44 8.06 -8.15
N PRO A 57 -1.74 7.23 -7.36
CA PRO A 57 -2.22 5.90 -6.94
C PRO A 57 -3.57 5.95 -6.21
N SER A 58 -3.81 6.99 -5.42
CA SER A 58 -5.05 7.17 -4.65
C SER A 58 -6.28 7.35 -5.55
N LEU A 59 -6.12 8.03 -6.70
CA LEU A 59 -7.21 8.26 -7.63
C LEU A 59 -7.54 6.99 -8.43
N VAL A 60 -6.51 6.24 -8.83
CA VAL A 60 -6.68 4.93 -9.52
C VAL A 60 -7.42 3.96 -8.60
N PHE A 61 -7.05 3.91 -7.33
CA PHE A 61 -7.74 3.05 -6.35
C PHE A 61 -9.23 3.39 -6.23
N LYS A 62 -9.56 4.68 -6.07
CA LYS A 62 -10.97 5.13 -5.98
C LYS A 62 -11.76 4.83 -7.24
N TYR A 63 -11.15 4.99 -8.41
CA TYR A 63 -11.81 4.70 -9.68
C TYR A 63 -12.20 3.22 -9.79
N TRP A 64 -11.29 2.31 -9.44
CA TRP A 64 -11.61 0.88 -9.44
C TRP A 64 -12.62 0.51 -8.35
N GLU A 65 -12.54 1.12 -7.17
CA GLU A 65 -13.51 0.90 -6.08
C GLU A 65 -14.95 1.21 -6.51
N LYS A 66 -15.17 2.30 -7.28
CA LYS A 66 -16.47 2.64 -7.87
C LYS A 66 -17.02 1.56 -8.81
N LEU A 67 -16.15 0.75 -9.40
CA LEU A 67 -16.49 -0.32 -10.35
C LEU A 67 -16.48 -1.72 -9.70
N ASN A 68 -16.71 -1.79 -8.38
CA ASN A 68 -16.63 -3.02 -7.59
C ASN A 68 -15.24 -3.69 -7.59
N GLY A 69 -14.20 -2.90 -7.84
CA GLY A 69 -12.81 -3.33 -7.87
C GLY A 69 -12.29 -3.65 -9.28
N ARG A 70 -10.97 -3.64 -9.42
CA ARG A 70 -10.28 -3.81 -10.71
C ARG A 70 -10.61 -5.14 -11.38
N TYR A 71 -10.70 -6.22 -10.60
CA TYR A 71 -11.02 -7.54 -11.15
C TYR A 71 -12.41 -7.56 -11.79
N ALA A 72 -13.42 -7.02 -11.10
CA ALA A 72 -14.78 -6.96 -11.63
C ALA A 72 -14.85 -6.13 -12.92
N ALA A 73 -14.07 -5.05 -13.00
CA ALA A 73 -14.02 -4.18 -14.18
C ALA A 73 -13.24 -4.79 -15.37
N THR A 74 -12.18 -5.56 -15.11
CA THR A 74 -11.21 -5.95 -16.15
C THR A 74 -11.16 -7.45 -16.46
N ASN A 75 -11.64 -8.31 -15.56
CA ASN A 75 -11.43 -9.76 -15.58
C ASN A 75 -9.97 -10.21 -15.66
N LEU A 76 -9.02 -9.30 -15.41
CA LEU A 76 -7.60 -9.62 -15.32
C LEU A 76 -7.29 -10.10 -13.91
N ASP A 77 -6.83 -11.35 -13.76
CA ASP A 77 -6.44 -11.96 -12.50
C ASP A 77 -4.99 -11.61 -12.08
N THR A 78 -4.26 -10.92 -12.94
CA THR A 78 -2.84 -10.62 -12.75
C THR A 78 -2.68 -9.42 -11.82
N TYR A 79 -2.49 -9.69 -10.53
CA TYR A 79 -2.15 -8.69 -9.53
C TYR A 79 -0.71 -8.21 -9.74
N HIS A 80 -0.54 -6.98 -10.22
CA HIS A 80 0.74 -6.29 -10.13
C HIS A 80 0.85 -5.69 -8.72
N VAL A 81 1.78 -6.19 -7.91
CA VAL A 81 2.11 -5.58 -6.62
C VAL A 81 3.10 -4.44 -6.89
N PHE A 82 2.62 -3.20 -6.89
CA PHE A 82 3.41 -2.04 -7.30
C PHE A 82 4.33 -1.51 -6.20
N LYS A 83 3.92 -1.58 -4.93
CA LYS A 83 4.76 -1.19 -3.79
C LYS A 83 4.40 -1.97 -2.54
N ILE A 84 5.38 -2.68 -1.97
CA ILE A 84 5.28 -3.23 -0.63
C ILE A 84 5.88 -2.20 0.32
N LEU A 85 5.03 -1.56 1.14
CA LEU A 85 5.51 -0.68 2.20
C LEU A 85 6.09 -1.54 3.33
N LYS A 86 7.32 -1.22 3.76
CA LYS A 86 7.93 -1.88 4.93
C LYS A 86 7.05 -1.64 6.15
N ARG A 87 6.63 -2.72 6.81
CA ARG A 87 6.00 -2.66 8.12
C ARG A 87 7.01 -2.09 9.13
N ALA A 88 6.69 -0.95 9.73
CA ALA A 88 7.47 -0.44 10.86
C ALA A 88 7.32 -1.41 12.04
N LEU A 89 8.42 -2.02 12.48
CA LEU A 89 8.49 -2.84 13.69
C LEU A 89 8.44 -1.98 14.97
N ALA A 90 7.60 -0.94 15.02
CA ALA A 90 7.52 -0.06 16.18
C ALA A 90 6.74 -0.68 17.35
N SER A 91 5.98 -1.76 17.12
CA SER A 91 5.09 -2.34 18.14
C SER A 91 5.58 -3.65 18.78
N LEU A 92 6.77 -4.17 18.40
CA LEU A 92 7.26 -5.47 18.89
C LEU A 92 8.32 -5.37 20.00
N LEU A 93 8.69 -4.17 20.44
CA LEU A 93 9.62 -3.96 21.55
C LEU A 93 8.92 -3.47 22.85
N SER A 94 7.59 -3.56 22.94
CA SER A 94 6.84 -3.26 24.17
C SER A 94 6.30 -4.54 24.80
N HIS A 95 7.19 -5.44 25.17
CA HIS A 95 6.95 -6.35 26.29
C HIS A 95 8.26 -6.45 27.05
N ASP A 96 8.35 -5.69 28.14
CA ASP A 96 9.37 -5.84 29.17
C ASP A 96 9.38 -7.30 29.64
N VAL A 97 10.42 -8.04 29.24
CA VAL A 97 10.68 -9.37 29.80
C VAL A 97 11.42 -9.16 31.11
N ALA A 98 10.71 -9.27 32.23
CA ALA A 98 11.34 -9.35 33.54
C ALA A 98 12.15 -10.66 33.67
N PRO A 99 13.35 -10.64 34.27
CA PRO A 99 14.09 -11.86 34.54
C PRO A 99 13.39 -12.66 35.65
N VAL A 100 13.06 -13.92 35.36
CA VAL A 100 12.61 -14.88 36.37
C VAL A 100 13.84 -15.40 37.12
N GLU A 101 14.01 -15.00 38.38
CA GLU A 101 14.97 -15.65 39.28
C GLU A 101 14.48 -17.06 39.62
N TYR A 102 15.27 -18.06 39.24
CA TYR A 102 15.07 -19.43 39.68
C TYR A 102 15.62 -19.60 41.11
N GLN A 103 14.73 -19.74 42.09
CA GLN A 103 15.11 -20.29 43.40
C GLN A 103 15.28 -21.81 43.28
N GLY A 104 16.53 -22.26 43.13
CA GLY A 104 16.88 -23.66 43.26
C GLY A 104 16.70 -24.13 44.70
N SER A 105 15.59 -24.79 45.01
CA SER A 105 15.43 -25.48 46.28
C SER A 105 16.30 -26.74 46.30
N SER A 106 17.35 -26.70 47.12
CA SER A 106 18.10 -27.88 47.53
C SER A 106 17.21 -28.83 48.33
N GLY A 107 17.18 -30.11 47.95
CA GLY A 107 16.55 -31.19 48.72
C GLY A 107 16.98 -32.56 48.18
N PRO A 108 17.59 -33.45 49.00
CA PRO A 108 18.19 -34.69 48.52
C PRO A 108 17.17 -35.84 48.50
N MET A 109 17.44 -36.90 47.72
CA MET A 109 17.14 -38.33 47.96
C MET A 109 17.00 -39.05 46.60
N LYS A 110 17.32 -40.32 46.39
CA LYS A 110 18.06 -41.40 47.07
C LYS A 110 18.26 -42.45 45.95
N SER A 111 19.37 -43.18 45.99
CA SER A 111 19.62 -44.32 45.12
C SER A 111 18.63 -45.46 45.39
N LEU A 112 18.13 -46.07 44.31
CA LEU A 112 17.62 -47.45 44.15
C LEU A 112 17.39 -47.60 42.62
N THR A 113 17.76 -48.64 41.88
CA THR A 113 18.19 -50.01 42.12
C THR A 113 19.18 -50.39 41.03
#